data_AF-A0A7J3W577-F1
#
_entry.id   AF-A0A7J3W577-F1
#
_cell.length_a   1.000
_cell.length_b   1.000
_cell.length_c   1.000
_cell.angle_alpha   90.00
_cell.angle_beta   90.00
_cell.angle_gamma   90.00
#
_symmetry.space_group_name_H-M   'P 1'
#
loop_
_entity.id
_entity.type
_entity.pdbx_description
1 polymer ?
#
loop_
_entity_poly.entity_id
_entity_poly.type
_entity_poly.pdbx_seq_one_letter_code
_entity_poly.pdbx_strand_id
1 'polypeptide(L)'
;MVADKIIFIILLIVLLASILISTTFYNENFEERRARVLNEIFRAIEEARAQGSYKCCIEPPCTMCYLGEWIWKNGSCYCSYMIANGEWDKVCPQCIKGIENSKCSSRMGGECV
;
A
#
# COMPACT_ATOMS: atom_id res chain seq x y z
N MET A 1 3.37 7.99 -52.58
CA MET A 1 4.76 7.49 -52.47
C MET A 1 5.52 8.02 -51.26
N VAL A 2 5.52 9.32 -50.93
CA VAL A 2 6.20 9.84 -49.71
C VAL A 2 5.33 9.63 -48.46
N ALA A 3 4.03 9.93 -48.54
CA ALA A 3 3.09 9.76 -47.41
C ALA A 3 2.96 8.29 -46.97
N ASP A 4 2.88 7.34 -47.90
CA ASP A 4 2.79 5.91 -47.60
C ASP A 4 4.01 5.39 -46.82
N LYS A 5 5.20 5.90 -47.16
CA LYS A 5 6.44 5.54 -46.46
C LYS A 5 6.50 6.12 -45.05
N ILE A 6 5.96 7.32 -44.84
CA ILE A 6 5.88 7.94 -43.51
C ILE A 6 4.92 7.17 -42.60
N ILE A 7 3.75 6.77 -43.11
CA ILE A 7 2.77 5.97 -42.36
C ILE A 7 3.38 4.63 -41.93
N PHE A 8 4.10 3.96 -42.83
CA PHE A 8 4.76 2.70 -42.53
C PHE A 8 5.83 2.84 -41.42
N ILE A 9 6.61 3.93 -41.43
CA ILE A 9 7.60 4.21 -40.39
C ILE A 9 6.93 4.44 -39.03
N ILE A 10 5.83 5.19 -38.98
CA ILE A 10 5.08 5.44 -37.74
C ILE A 10 4.54 4.12 -37.17
N LEU A 11 3.98 3.25 -38.03
CA LEU A 11 3.49 1.93 -37.60
C LEU A 11 4.61 1.07 -37.04
N LEU A 12 5.80 1.08 -37.65
CA LEU A 12 6.98 0.38 -37.15
C LEU A 12 7.43 0.88 -35.77
N ILE A 13 7.43 2.20 -35.56
CA ILE A 13 7.79 2.80 -34.27
C ILE A 13 6.80 2.39 -33.18
N VAL A 14 5.50 2.40 -33.47
CA VAL A 14 4.45 1.98 -32.53
C VAL A 14 4.56 0.48 -32.19
N LEU A 15 4.86 -0.36 -33.18
CA LEU A 15 5.11 -1.80 -32.98
C LEU A 15 6.35 -2.05 -32.11
N LEU A 16 7.46 -1.35 -32.38
CA LEU A 16 8.68 -1.49 -31.58
C LEU A 16 8.48 -1.00 -30.14
N ALA A 17 7.77 0.11 -29.94
CA ALA A 17 7.46 0.64 -28.62
C ALA A 17 6.61 -0.34 -27.79
N SER A 18 5.59 -0.96 -28.39
CA SER A 18 4.72 -1.93 -27.70
C SER A 18 5.44 -3.22 -27.30
N ILE A 19 6.40 -3.70 -28.11
CA ILE A 19 7.24 -4.86 -27.79
C ILE A 19 8.17 -4.55 -26.61
N LEU A 20 8.82 -3.37 -26.61
CA LEU A 20 9.72 -2.95 -25.53
C LEU A 20 9.00 -2.85 -24.19
N ILE A 21 7.79 -2.25 -24.19
CA ILE A 21 6.93 -2.18 -23.01
C ILE A 21 6.60 -3.60 -22.51
N SER A 22 6.17 -4.50 -23.40
CA SER A 22 5.80 -5.87 -23.01
C SER A 22 6.94 -6.63 -22.32
N THR A 23 8.19 -6.46 -22.77
CA THR A 23 9.35 -7.12 -22.14
C THR A 23 9.69 -6.59 -20.74
N THR A 24 9.39 -5.32 -20.45
CA THR A 24 9.66 -4.73 -19.13
C THR A 24 8.62 -5.16 -18.08
N PHE A 25 7.37 -5.40 -18.49
CA PHE A 25 6.30 -5.85 -17.60
C PHE A 25 6.28 -7.36 -17.34
N TYR A 26 6.90 -8.19 -18.21
CA TYR A 26 6.77 -9.66 -18.13
C TYR A 26 7.86 -10.34 -17.28
N ASN A 27 8.95 -9.65 -16.93
CA ASN A 27 10.13 -10.26 -16.31
C ASN A 27 10.32 -9.86 -14.84
N GLU A 28 9.24 -9.51 -14.15
CA GLU A 28 9.29 -9.25 -12.71
C GLU A 28 9.47 -10.55 -11.94
N ASN A 29 10.56 -10.63 -11.17
CA ASN A 29 10.71 -11.74 -10.24
C ASN A 29 9.71 -11.60 -9.07
N PHE A 30 9.55 -12.69 -8.31
CA PHE A 30 8.60 -12.73 -7.20
C PHE A 30 8.83 -11.61 -6.17
N GLU A 31 10.09 -11.29 -5.86
CA GLU A 31 10.42 -10.25 -4.87
C GLU A 31 10.05 -8.85 -5.35
N GLU A 32 10.30 -8.53 -6.62
CA GLU A 32 9.90 -7.25 -7.23
C GLU A 32 8.38 -7.08 -7.23
N ARG A 33 7.64 -8.13 -7.60
CA ARG A 33 6.18 -8.11 -7.56
C ARG A 33 5.67 -7.95 -6.12
N ARG A 34 6.25 -8.67 -5.17
CA ARG A 34 5.90 -8.57 -3.74
C ARG A 34 6.14 -7.16 -3.20
N ALA A 35 7.31 -6.59 -3.49
CA ALA A 35 7.67 -5.24 -3.05
C ALA A 35 6.69 -4.19 -3.60
N ARG A 36 6.31 -4.30 -4.88
CA ARG A 36 5.31 -3.42 -5.49
C ARG A 36 3.97 -3.49 -4.81
N VAL A 37 3.43 -4.68 -4.59
CA VAL A 37 2.13 -4.86 -3.93
C VAL A 37 2.15 -4.24 -2.53
N LEU A 38 3.22 -4.47 -1.76
CA LEU A 38 3.37 -3.86 -0.44
C LEU A 38 3.43 -2.33 -0.50
N ASN A 39 4.17 -1.78 -1.48
CA ASN A 39 4.29 -0.33 -1.65
C ASN A 39 2.93 0.31 -2.01
N GLU A 40 2.15 -0.32 -2.88
CA GLU A 40 0.80 0.14 -3.24
C GLU A 40 -0.15 0.13 -2.02
N ILE A 41 -0.09 -0.94 -1.20
CA ILE A 41 -0.85 -1.01 0.06
C ILE A 41 -0.43 0.11 1.01
N PHE A 42 0.88 0.34 1.18
CA PHE A 42 1.37 1.41 2.06
C PHE A 42 0.93 2.79 1.57
N ARG A 43 0.96 3.05 0.26
CA ARG A 43 0.45 4.31 -0.29
C ARG A 43 -1.02 4.53 0.05
N ALA A 44 -1.85 3.49 -0.12
CA ALA A 44 -3.27 3.58 0.22
C ALA A 44 -3.51 3.80 1.72
N ILE A 45 -2.67 3.23 2.58
CA ILE A 45 -2.71 3.48 4.03
C ILE A 45 -2.33 4.93 4.36
N GLU A 46 -1.31 5.49 3.69
CA GLU A 46 -0.94 6.90 3.87
C GLU A 46 -2.06 7.85 3.42
N GLU A 47 -2.73 7.55 2.32
CA GLU A 47 -3.92 8.28 1.87
C GLU A 47 -5.06 8.20 2.91
N ALA A 48 -5.35 7.00 3.43
CA ALA A 48 -6.33 6.81 4.49
C ALA A 48 -5.96 7.55 5.78
N ARG A 49 -4.66 7.61 6.11
CA ARG A 49 -4.14 8.37 7.26
C ARG A 49 -4.36 9.87 7.07
N ALA A 50 -4.04 10.41 5.90
CA ALA A 50 -4.28 11.82 5.57
C ALA A 50 -5.77 12.21 5.66
N GLN A 51 -6.66 11.25 5.36
CA GLN A 51 -8.12 11.40 5.51
C GLN A 51 -8.62 11.16 6.95
N GLY A 52 -7.73 10.87 7.91
CA GLY A 52 -8.08 10.58 9.30
C GLY A 52 -8.76 9.22 9.52
N SER A 53 -8.83 8.39 8.47
CA SER A 53 -9.45 7.06 8.47
C SER A 53 -8.48 5.96 8.91
N TYR A 54 -7.20 6.26 9.08
CA TYR A 54 -6.21 5.31 9.61
C TYR A 54 -5.47 5.89 10.82
N LYS A 55 -5.73 5.33 12.01
CA LYS A 55 -5.15 5.71 13.31
C LYS A 55 -4.42 4.55 13.98
N CYS A 56 -3.62 3.81 13.21
CA CYS A 56 -2.65 2.87 13.79
C CYS A 56 -1.27 3.54 13.80
N CYS A 57 -0.48 3.24 14.81
CA CYS A 57 0.72 3.98 15.17
C CYS A 57 2.02 3.15 15.07
N ILE A 58 1.97 1.96 14.45
CA ILE A 58 3.15 1.09 14.25
C ILE A 58 3.83 1.33 12.89
N GLU A 59 5.14 1.14 12.83
CA GLU A 59 5.95 1.19 11.61
C GLU A 59 6.66 -0.17 11.35
N PRO A 60 6.58 -0.77 10.14
CA PRO A 60 5.80 -0.33 8.97
C PRO A 60 4.27 -0.45 9.21
N PRO A 61 3.45 0.25 8.40
CA PRO A 61 2.01 0.28 8.61
C PRO A 61 1.36 -1.11 8.67
N CYS A 62 0.40 -1.27 9.58
CA CYS A 62 -0.41 -2.47 9.72
C CYS A 62 -1.25 -2.71 8.45
N THR A 63 -0.90 -3.75 7.70
CA THR A 63 -1.63 -4.14 6.49
C THR A 63 -2.88 -4.95 6.81
N MET A 64 -2.93 -5.65 7.96
CA MET A 64 -4.14 -6.40 8.37
C MET A 64 -5.36 -5.51 8.55
N CYS A 65 -5.17 -4.25 8.97
CA CYS A 65 -6.29 -3.33 9.08
C CYS A 65 -6.87 -2.92 7.72
N TYR A 66 -6.02 -2.92 6.69
CA TYR A 66 -6.40 -2.53 5.32
C TYR A 66 -6.88 -3.73 4.48
N LEU A 67 -6.26 -4.90 4.67
CA LEU A 67 -6.54 -6.12 3.89
C LEU A 67 -7.54 -7.07 4.55
N GLY A 68 -7.79 -6.92 5.85
CA GLY A 68 -8.71 -7.77 6.60
C GLY A 68 -10.10 -7.16 6.72
N GLU A 69 -11.03 -7.95 7.26
CA GLU A 69 -12.37 -7.47 7.64
C GLU A 69 -12.37 -6.55 8.87
N TRP A 70 -11.18 -6.16 9.35
CA TRP A 70 -10.94 -5.30 10.50
C TRP A 70 -11.13 -3.82 10.20
N ILE A 71 -11.62 -3.50 9.01
CA ILE A 71 -12.12 -2.18 8.66
C ILE A 71 -13.37 -1.92 9.51
N TRP A 72 -13.20 -1.16 10.59
CA TRP A 72 -14.30 -0.79 11.49
C TRP A 72 -15.26 0.16 10.79
N LYS A 73 -16.46 0.33 11.36
CA LYS A 73 -17.56 1.18 10.85
C LYS A 73 -17.00 2.38 10.07
N ASN A 74 -17.24 2.38 8.75
CA ASN A 74 -16.88 3.45 7.80
C ASN A 74 -15.47 3.39 7.17
N GLY A 75 -14.88 2.22 6.95
CA GLY A 75 -13.63 2.19 6.17
C GLY A 75 -12.37 2.49 6.99
N SER A 76 -12.50 2.59 8.32
CA SER A 76 -11.48 3.22 9.17
C SER A 76 -10.83 2.26 10.17
N CYS A 77 -9.55 2.50 10.47
CA CYS A 77 -8.74 1.77 11.43
C CYS A 77 -8.51 2.60 12.70
N TYR A 78 -8.98 2.14 13.86
CA TYR A 78 -8.91 2.90 15.13
C TYR A 78 -8.12 2.18 16.25
N CYS A 79 -7.06 1.44 15.89
CA CYS A 79 -6.29 0.66 16.86
C CYS A 79 -5.76 1.51 18.02
N SER A 80 -5.27 2.74 17.77
CA SER A 80 -4.78 3.61 18.86
C SER A 80 -5.86 3.97 19.88
N TYR A 81 -7.10 4.19 19.43
CA TYR A 81 -8.23 4.50 20.31
C TYR A 81 -8.59 3.29 21.19
N MET A 82 -8.59 2.09 20.61
CA MET A 82 -8.84 0.85 21.37
C MET A 82 -7.78 0.62 22.43
N ILE A 83 -6.50 0.80 22.07
CA ILE A 83 -5.37 0.70 22.99
C ILE A 83 -5.53 1.69 24.15
N ALA A 84 -5.81 2.96 23.85
CA ALA A 84 -6.00 4.00 24.85
C ALA A 84 -7.17 3.71 25.82
N ASN A 85 -8.19 2.98 25.36
CA ASN A 85 -9.33 2.55 26.18
C ASN A 85 -9.15 1.18 26.84
N GLY A 86 -8.03 0.49 26.62
CA GLY A 86 -7.78 -0.86 27.14
C GLY A 86 -8.57 -1.98 26.43
N GLU A 87 -9.15 -1.71 25.26
CA GLU A 87 -9.94 -2.66 24.45
C GLU A 87 -9.03 -3.58 23.60
N TRP A 88 -8.08 -4.26 24.25
CA TRP A 88 -7.05 -5.06 23.59
C TRP A 88 -7.61 -6.23 22.77
N ASP A 89 -8.78 -6.75 23.13
CA ASP A 89 -9.50 -7.80 22.40
C ASP A 89 -9.96 -7.37 21.01
N LYS A 90 -10.08 -6.05 20.77
CA LYS A 90 -10.47 -5.46 19.48
C LYS A 90 -9.27 -4.99 18.66
N VAL A 91 -8.06 -5.03 19.21
CA VAL A 91 -6.85 -4.65 18.50
C VAL A 91 -6.41 -5.81 17.59
N CYS A 92 -6.12 -5.52 16.33
CA CYS A 92 -5.68 -6.57 15.41
C CYS A 92 -4.33 -7.19 15.83
N PRO A 93 -4.09 -8.50 15.57
CA PRO A 93 -2.88 -9.19 16.02
C PRO A 93 -1.57 -8.57 15.54
N GLN A 94 -1.54 -8.01 14.32
CA GLN A 94 -0.35 -7.33 13.79
C GLN A 94 0.01 -6.08 14.60
N CYS A 95 -1.00 -5.33 15.08
CA CYS A 95 -0.76 -4.16 15.92
C CYS A 95 -0.27 -4.54 17.31
N ILE A 96 -0.86 -5.57 17.93
CA ILE A 96 -0.39 -6.11 19.23
C ILE A 96 1.09 -6.50 19.13
N LYS A 97 1.43 -7.31 18.12
CA LYS A 97 2.82 -7.74 17.89
C LYS A 97 3.76 -6.56 17.59
N GLY A 98 3.28 -5.53 16.91
CA GLY A 98 4.05 -4.31 16.67
C GLY A 98 4.44 -3.61 17.96
N ILE A 99 3.50 -3.49 18.90
CA ILE A 99 3.71 -2.89 20.23
C ILE A 99 4.67 -3.72 21.06
N GLU A 100 4.47 -5.04 21.12
CA GLU A 100 5.37 -5.97 21.82
C GLU A 100 6.82 -5.89 21.33
N ASN A 101 7.02 -5.56 20.04
CA ASN A 101 8.34 -5.40 19.43
C ASN A 101 8.82 -3.93 19.39
N SER A 102 8.20 -3.03 20.15
CA SER A 102 8.55 -1.60 20.23
C SER A 102 8.58 -0.88 18.87
N LYS A 103 7.69 -1.24 17.95
CA LYS A 103 7.56 -0.63 16.62
C LYS A 103 6.64 0.58 16.56
N CYS A 104 6.21 1.06 17.71
CA CYS A 104 5.40 2.26 17.86
C CYS A 104 6.18 3.50 17.39
N SER A 105 5.60 4.25 16.45
CA SER A 105 6.17 5.46 15.88
C SER A 105 5.40 6.69 16.35
N SER A 106 6.06 7.52 17.17
CA SER A 106 5.53 8.79 17.70
C SER A 106 5.30 9.86 16.61
N ARG A 107 5.78 9.65 15.38
CA ARG A 107 5.53 10.54 14.23
C ARG A 107 4.08 10.48 13.74
N MET A 108 3.28 9.52 14.20
CA MET A 108 1.95 9.22 13.62
C MET A 108 0.76 9.90 14.31
N GLY A 109 0.98 10.84 15.25
CA GLY A 109 -0.11 11.66 15.83
C GLY A 109 -1.20 10.89 16.59
N GLY A 110 -1.01 9.58 16.78
CA GLY A 110 -1.77 8.75 17.70
C GLY A 110 -0.83 8.28 18.79
N GLU A 111 -1.19 8.54 20.04
CA GLU A 111 -0.46 8.00 21.19
C GLU A 111 -0.58 6.47 21.12
N CYS A 112 0.52 5.79 20.78
CA CYS A 112 0.70 4.43 21.27
C CYS A 112 1.07 4.60 22.75
N VAL A 113 0.07 4.68 23.63
CA VAL A 113 0.31 4.72 25.07
C VAL A 113 0.83 3.36 25.52
#